data_AF-A0A946B5D0-F1
#
_entry.id   AF-A0A946B5D0-F1
#
_cell.length_a   1.000
_cell.length_b   1.000
_cell.length_c   1.000
_cell.angle_alpha   90.00
_cell.angle_beta   90.00
_cell.angle_gamma   90.00
#
_symmetry.space_group_name_H-M   'P 1'
#
loop_
_entity.id
_entity.type
_entity.pdbx_description
1 polymer ?
#
loop_
_entity_poly.entity_id
_entity_poly.type
_entity_poly.pdbx_seq_one_letter_code
_entity_poly.pdbx_strand_id
1 'polypeptide(L)'
;MIKSIMQFTFAAALALTTIIAQPAAAANVGAKTCQECHRAEYDVWKGTAHFKAYRGAHKHKNAKAIAAASGTGKSMRKNKTCMTCHYTVIGSKAKAGPSCESCHGGASKWVKTHNDLGAGVKSSADESAAHKKSRLAAAQKAGMIHSSMVYDIAENCNACHTMQKIDPAMAGKLIDAGHPINGSYELVKYSQGQVRHRFYPPNITKNQKMNKAELSRMFLTGHAAGLVYATKVLKSADNAKYKAAMQQRVADAKKAIGAAKGSVPAAGALLSSPTESNARKFVAALQGKDLSGAVGGMLPSSYK
;
A
#
# COMPACT_ATOMS: atom_id res chain seq x y z
N MET A 1 21.47 -41.93 63.37
CA MET A 1 21.35 -40.51 62.96
C MET A 1 22.22 -40.29 61.72
N ILE A 2 21.67 -40.38 60.50
CA ILE A 2 22.33 -39.85 59.28
C ILE A 2 21.20 -39.34 58.37
N LYS A 3 21.05 -38.01 58.27
CA LYS A 3 20.15 -37.35 57.31
C LYS A 3 20.92 -37.19 56.00
N SER A 4 20.45 -37.84 54.94
CA SER A 4 21.00 -37.64 53.59
C SER A 4 20.35 -36.40 52.97
N ILE A 5 21.17 -35.40 52.62
CA ILE A 5 20.76 -34.15 51.99
C ILE A 5 20.83 -34.36 50.47
N MET A 6 19.67 -34.44 49.81
CA MET A 6 19.59 -34.37 48.34
C MET A 6 19.85 -32.93 47.89
N GLN A 7 21.01 -32.69 47.28
CA GLN A 7 21.31 -31.46 46.56
C GLN A 7 20.60 -31.49 45.21
N PHE A 8 19.58 -30.63 45.03
CA PHE A 8 19.02 -30.32 43.71
C PHE A 8 19.86 -29.23 43.06
N THR A 9 20.67 -29.59 42.07
CA THR A 9 21.35 -28.65 41.18
C THR A 9 20.36 -28.09 40.16
N PHE A 10 19.92 -26.85 40.35
CA PHE A 10 19.19 -26.09 39.32
C PHE A 10 20.18 -25.61 38.25
N ALA A 11 20.24 -26.31 37.11
CA ALA A 11 20.94 -25.81 35.93
C ALA A 11 20.05 -24.75 35.24
N ALA A 12 20.36 -23.46 35.43
CA ALA A 12 19.72 -22.38 34.73
C ALA A 12 20.23 -22.30 33.27
N ALA A 13 19.43 -22.78 32.33
CA ALA A 13 19.70 -22.60 30.91
C ALA A 13 19.37 -21.15 30.48
N LEU A 14 20.40 -20.30 30.36
CA LEU A 14 20.25 -19.00 29.69
C LEU A 14 20.09 -19.22 28.18
N ALA A 15 18.86 -19.12 27.69
CA ALA A 15 18.61 -19.01 26.25
C ALA A 15 19.02 -17.62 25.75
N LEU A 16 20.22 -17.50 25.16
CA LEU A 16 20.63 -16.33 24.39
C LEU A 16 19.73 -16.22 23.15
N THR A 17 18.74 -15.34 23.21
CA THR A 17 17.99 -14.93 22.02
C THR A 17 18.82 -13.90 21.24
N THR A 18 19.38 -14.32 20.12
CA THR A 18 20.03 -13.42 19.17
C THR A 18 18.97 -12.53 18.54
N ILE A 19 18.93 -11.25 18.96
CA ILE A 19 18.10 -10.23 18.32
C ILE A 19 18.73 -9.93 16.96
N ILE A 20 18.27 -10.62 15.92
CA ILE A 20 18.59 -10.25 14.53
C ILE A 20 17.90 -8.92 14.26
N ALA A 21 18.67 -7.83 14.27
CA ALA A 21 18.18 -6.51 13.91
C ALA A 21 17.66 -6.55 12.48
N GLN A 22 16.36 -6.35 12.29
CA GLN A 22 15.81 -6.23 10.95
C GLN A 22 16.40 -4.98 10.27
N PRO A 23 16.85 -5.08 9.02
CA PRO A 23 17.39 -3.93 8.31
C PRO A 23 16.33 -2.83 8.24
N ALA A 24 16.70 -1.61 8.65
CA ALA A 24 15.80 -0.47 8.65
C ALA A 24 15.11 -0.29 7.29
N ALA A 25 13.82 0.02 7.27
CA ALA A 25 13.12 0.31 6.03
C ALA A 25 13.81 1.44 5.26
N ALA A 26 13.76 1.40 3.93
CA ALA A 26 14.30 2.45 3.10
C ALA A 26 13.58 3.79 3.39
N ALA A 27 14.34 4.87 3.51
CA ALA A 27 13.82 6.19 3.82
C ALA A 27 13.38 6.93 2.56
N ASN A 28 12.51 7.91 2.72
CA ASN A 28 12.09 8.76 1.60
C ASN A 28 13.19 9.77 1.23
N VAL A 29 13.40 10.00 -0.06
CA VAL A 29 14.30 11.02 -0.62
C VAL A 29 13.54 12.22 -1.19
N GLY A 30 12.23 12.07 -1.43
CA GLY A 30 11.33 13.12 -1.87
C GLY A 30 11.06 13.10 -3.37
N ALA A 31 9.86 13.57 -3.73
CA ALA A 31 9.35 13.53 -5.10
C ALA A 31 10.20 14.28 -6.15
N LYS A 32 11.02 15.26 -5.74
CA LYS A 32 11.91 15.98 -6.66
C LYS A 32 12.99 15.07 -7.24
N THR A 33 13.52 14.13 -6.45
CA THR A 33 14.49 13.14 -6.96
C THR A 33 13.84 12.25 -8.02
N CYS A 34 12.57 11.88 -7.84
CA CYS A 34 11.83 11.12 -8.83
C CYS A 34 11.56 11.94 -10.11
N GLN A 35 11.28 13.24 -9.96
CA GLN A 35 10.99 14.16 -11.07
C GLN A 35 12.15 14.28 -12.08
N GLU A 36 13.40 14.09 -11.65
CA GLU A 36 14.57 14.21 -12.53
C GLU A 36 14.44 13.32 -13.78
N CYS A 37 13.86 12.12 -13.61
CA CYS A 37 13.60 11.14 -14.67
C CYS A 37 12.11 10.97 -15.01
N HIS A 38 11.20 11.13 -14.04
CA HIS A 38 9.76 10.88 -14.18
C HIS A 38 8.93 12.17 -14.18
N ARG A 39 9.22 13.06 -15.15
CA ARG A 39 8.59 14.39 -15.22
C ARG A 39 7.08 14.31 -15.46
N ALA A 40 6.65 13.43 -16.37
CA ALA A 40 5.25 13.30 -16.74
C ALA A 40 4.39 12.77 -15.57
N GLU A 41 4.90 11.76 -14.85
CA GLU A 41 4.27 11.24 -13.64
C GLU A 41 4.22 12.29 -12.52
N TYR A 42 5.31 13.05 -12.36
CA TYR A 42 5.37 14.14 -11.39
C TYR A 42 4.36 15.25 -11.70
N ASP A 43 4.19 15.61 -12.97
CA ASP A 43 3.22 16.61 -13.41
C ASP A 43 1.78 16.16 -13.14
N VAL A 44 1.46 14.87 -13.39
CA VAL A 44 0.20 14.28 -12.94
C VAL A 44 0.05 14.42 -11.43
N TRP A 45 1.06 14.01 -10.66
CA TRP A 45 1.02 14.04 -9.19
C TRP A 45 0.69 15.43 -8.63
N LYS A 46 1.28 16.50 -9.19
CA LYS A 46 1.00 17.89 -8.77
C LYS A 46 -0.48 18.27 -8.89
N GLY A 47 -1.22 17.70 -9.84
CA GLY A 47 -2.64 17.96 -10.02
C GLY A 47 -3.55 17.30 -8.96
N THR A 48 -3.02 16.32 -8.22
CA THR A 48 -3.82 15.38 -7.42
C THR A 48 -4.22 15.91 -6.05
N ALA A 49 -5.22 15.26 -5.45
CA ALA A 49 -5.58 15.48 -4.06
C ALA A 49 -4.41 15.20 -3.10
N HIS A 50 -3.54 14.23 -3.42
CA HIS A 50 -2.37 13.93 -2.60
C HIS A 50 -1.38 15.09 -2.52
N PHE A 51 -1.08 15.74 -3.65
CA PHE A 51 -0.24 16.94 -3.65
C PHE A 51 -0.88 18.07 -2.84
N LYS A 52 -2.17 18.34 -3.11
CA LYS A 52 -2.93 19.41 -2.45
C LYS A 52 -3.08 19.18 -0.94
N ALA A 53 -3.15 17.92 -0.50
CA ALA A 53 -3.29 17.55 0.90
C ALA A 53 -2.17 18.10 1.78
N TYR A 54 -0.96 18.30 1.24
CA TYR A 54 0.14 18.94 1.97
C TYR A 54 -0.30 20.26 2.58
N ARG A 55 -0.94 21.12 1.77
CA ARG A 55 -1.38 22.46 2.17
C ARG A 55 -2.79 22.47 2.77
N GLY A 56 -3.62 21.47 2.45
CA GLY A 56 -5.04 21.45 2.80
C GLY A 56 -5.43 20.64 4.03
N ALA A 57 -4.86 19.44 4.22
CA ALA A 57 -5.41 18.47 5.19
C ALA A 57 -5.43 19.00 6.63
N HIS A 58 -4.35 19.65 7.06
CA HIS A 58 -4.21 20.23 8.41
C HIS A 58 -5.03 21.52 8.63
N LYS A 59 -5.64 22.07 7.58
CA LYS A 59 -6.50 23.26 7.67
C LYS A 59 -7.97 22.91 7.84
N HIS A 60 -8.35 21.64 7.69
CA HIS A 60 -9.73 21.22 7.87
C HIS A 60 -10.18 21.47 9.32
N LYS A 61 -11.44 21.88 9.51
CA LYS A 61 -11.96 22.36 10.80
C LYS A 61 -11.79 21.37 11.97
N ASN A 62 -11.88 20.07 11.69
CA ASN A 62 -11.71 19.01 12.69
C ASN A 62 -10.26 18.51 12.86
N ALA A 63 -9.30 18.97 12.03
CA ALA A 63 -7.96 18.39 11.98
C ALA A 63 -7.21 18.49 13.32
N LYS A 64 -7.36 19.62 14.03
CA LYS A 64 -6.73 19.82 15.35
C LYS A 64 -7.32 18.90 16.42
N ALA A 65 -8.64 18.69 16.40
CA ALA A 65 -9.33 17.82 17.36
C ALA A 65 -8.95 16.35 17.14
N ILE A 66 -8.96 15.90 15.89
CA ILE A 66 -8.52 14.54 15.52
C ILE A 66 -7.05 14.31 15.89
N ALA A 67 -6.16 15.25 15.57
CA ALA A 67 -4.75 15.13 15.92
C ALA A 67 -4.54 15.04 17.43
N ALA A 68 -5.28 15.84 18.21
CA ALA A 68 -5.22 15.79 19.67
C ALA A 68 -5.67 14.43 20.22
N ALA A 69 -6.72 13.83 19.64
CA ALA A 69 -7.22 12.52 20.04
C ALA A 69 -6.19 11.39 19.86
N SER A 70 -5.19 11.58 19.00
CA SER A 70 -4.09 10.62 18.85
C SER A 70 -3.08 10.66 20.02
N GLY A 71 -3.18 11.62 20.94
CA GLY A 71 -2.30 11.75 22.11
C GLY A 71 -0.95 12.45 21.88
N THR A 72 -0.68 13.00 20.68
CA THR A 72 0.63 13.64 20.37
C THR A 72 0.52 15.14 20.02
N GLY A 73 -0.57 15.77 20.44
CA GLY A 73 -0.83 17.21 20.25
C GLY A 73 -1.64 17.54 18.99
N LYS A 74 -1.84 18.84 18.73
CA LYS A 74 -2.82 19.36 17.75
C LYS A 74 -2.30 19.48 16.31
N SER A 75 -1.02 19.20 16.05
CA SER A 75 -0.40 19.43 14.74
C SER A 75 -0.24 18.13 13.97
N MET A 76 -1.04 17.95 12.91
CA MET A 76 -0.89 16.80 11.99
C MET A 76 0.53 16.65 11.41
N ARG A 77 1.26 17.76 11.24
CA ARG A 77 2.61 17.77 10.65
C ARG A 77 3.70 17.31 11.61
N LYS A 78 3.41 17.26 12.91
CA LYS A 78 4.32 16.79 13.97
C LYS A 78 3.84 15.47 14.57
N ASN A 79 2.62 15.06 14.25
CA ASN A 79 1.97 13.86 14.77
C ASN A 79 2.34 12.65 13.91
N LYS A 80 3.04 11.67 14.50
CA LYS A 80 3.53 10.48 13.79
C LYS A 80 2.39 9.67 13.17
N THR A 81 1.27 9.52 13.88
CA THR A 81 0.07 8.83 13.39
C THR A 81 -0.51 9.51 12.15
N CYS A 82 -0.62 10.85 12.16
CA CYS A 82 -1.11 11.59 10.99
C CYS A 82 -0.12 11.53 9.81
N MET A 83 1.18 11.56 10.10
CA MET A 83 2.23 11.48 9.08
C MET A 83 2.27 10.16 8.33
N THR A 84 1.79 9.07 8.93
CA THR A 84 1.68 7.76 8.28
C THR A 84 0.90 7.81 6.96
N CYS A 85 -0.17 8.63 6.90
CA CYS A 85 -1.11 8.62 5.78
C CYS A 85 -1.16 9.94 4.99
N HIS A 86 -0.86 11.08 5.63
CA HIS A 86 -1.09 12.40 5.01
C HIS A 86 0.16 13.09 4.48
N TYR A 87 1.36 12.53 4.71
CA TYR A 87 2.60 13.21 4.35
C TYR A 87 3.67 12.23 3.87
N THR A 88 4.48 12.67 2.90
CA THR A 88 5.82 12.10 2.70
C THR A 88 6.78 12.76 3.68
N VAL A 89 7.35 11.94 4.54
CA VAL A 89 8.30 12.35 5.59
C VAL A 89 9.72 12.11 5.11
N ILE A 90 10.56 13.16 5.13
CA ILE A 90 11.99 13.06 4.84
C ILE A 90 12.74 13.42 6.11
N GLY A 91 13.58 12.50 6.59
CA GLY A 91 14.10 12.53 7.96
C GLY A 91 12.94 12.45 8.95
N SER A 92 12.74 13.48 9.76
CA SER A 92 11.66 13.57 10.74
C SER A 92 10.55 14.56 10.38
N LYS A 93 10.60 15.18 9.19
CA LYS A 93 9.73 16.31 8.82
C LYS A 93 8.80 15.94 7.67
N ALA A 94 7.53 16.32 7.78
CA ALA A 94 6.58 16.31 6.67
C ALA A 94 7.01 17.31 5.58
N LYS A 95 7.46 16.81 4.42
CA LYS A 95 7.98 17.64 3.32
C LYS A 95 7.04 17.77 2.14
N ALA A 96 6.16 16.80 1.93
CA ALA A 96 5.11 16.84 0.92
C ALA A 96 3.86 16.11 1.44
N GLY A 97 2.75 16.20 0.72
CA GLY A 97 1.63 15.26 0.88
C GLY A 97 2.06 13.86 0.41
N PRO A 98 1.17 12.87 0.38
CA PRO A 98 1.52 11.55 -0.15
C PRO A 98 2.10 11.71 -1.56
N SER A 99 3.26 11.10 -1.82
CA SER A 99 3.99 11.29 -3.08
C SER A 99 4.49 9.95 -3.63
N CYS A 100 5.43 9.98 -4.57
CA CYS A 100 5.93 8.80 -5.29
C CYS A 100 6.19 7.62 -4.34
N GLU A 101 6.92 7.88 -3.26
CA GLU A 101 7.39 6.87 -2.31
C GLU A 101 6.28 6.35 -1.37
N SER A 102 5.14 7.04 -1.30
CA SER A 102 3.95 6.53 -0.61
C SER A 102 3.32 5.33 -1.33
N CYS A 103 3.55 5.20 -2.64
CA CYS A 103 3.09 4.07 -3.45
C CYS A 103 4.25 3.14 -3.87
N HIS A 104 5.42 3.71 -4.16
CA HIS A 104 6.59 3.00 -4.70
C HIS A 104 7.64 2.60 -3.66
N GLY A 105 7.41 2.89 -2.37
CA GLY A 105 8.36 2.64 -1.28
C GLY A 105 9.42 3.73 -1.16
N GLY A 106 10.00 3.90 0.04
CA GLY A 106 11.07 4.88 0.28
C GLY A 106 12.32 4.57 -0.55
N ALA A 107 12.88 5.55 -1.25
CA ALA A 107 13.85 5.30 -2.31
C ALA A 107 15.32 5.30 -1.90
N SER A 108 15.65 5.61 -0.63
CA SER A 108 17.04 5.80 -0.19
C SER A 108 17.96 4.60 -0.43
N LYS A 109 17.39 3.39 -0.54
CA LYS A 109 18.14 2.14 -0.74
C LYS A 109 18.07 1.59 -2.16
N TRP A 110 17.19 2.10 -3.02
CA TRP A 110 16.98 1.53 -4.36
C TRP A 110 17.08 2.53 -5.49
N VAL A 111 17.05 3.85 -5.25
CA VAL A 111 17.07 4.86 -6.33
C VAL A 111 18.31 4.74 -7.21
N LYS A 112 19.48 4.49 -6.60
CA LYS A 112 20.74 4.32 -7.35
C LYS A 112 20.69 3.06 -8.22
N THR A 113 20.30 1.93 -7.64
CA THR A 113 20.13 0.67 -8.36
C THR A 113 19.08 0.78 -9.47
N HIS A 114 17.99 1.50 -9.22
CA HIS A 114 16.96 1.76 -10.24
C HIS A 114 17.53 2.54 -11.42
N ASN A 115 18.43 3.50 -11.18
CA ASN A 115 18.99 4.36 -12.23
C ASN A 115 20.18 3.76 -12.98
N ASP A 116 20.83 2.72 -12.45
CA ASP A 116 21.95 2.06 -13.10
C ASP A 116 21.44 1.25 -14.28
N LEU A 117 21.54 1.72 -15.53
CA LEU A 117 21.09 0.96 -16.71
C LEU A 117 22.17 0.02 -17.29
N GLY A 118 23.34 -0.03 -16.64
CA GLY A 118 24.53 -0.68 -17.17
C GLY A 118 25.50 0.31 -17.81
N ALA A 119 26.79 -0.07 -17.85
CA ALA A 119 27.85 0.78 -18.35
C ALA A 119 27.61 1.19 -19.82
N GLY A 120 27.67 2.50 -20.09
CA GLY A 120 27.48 3.06 -21.43
C GLY A 120 26.03 3.12 -21.92
N VAL A 121 25.06 2.62 -21.16
CA VAL A 121 23.64 2.62 -21.54
C VAL A 121 23.00 3.97 -21.19
N LYS A 122 22.58 4.72 -22.20
CA LYS A 122 22.02 6.07 -22.05
C LYS A 122 20.49 6.09 -21.93
N SER A 123 19.81 5.03 -22.37
CA SER A 123 18.36 4.94 -22.38
C SER A 123 17.91 3.56 -21.90
N SER A 124 16.76 3.51 -21.21
CA SER A 124 16.16 2.25 -20.78
C SER A 124 15.65 1.39 -21.93
N ALA A 125 15.53 1.97 -23.14
CA ALA A 125 15.25 1.23 -24.36
C ALA A 125 16.45 0.37 -24.82
N ASP A 126 17.67 0.80 -24.50
CA ASP A 126 18.92 0.15 -24.92
C ASP A 126 19.44 -0.83 -23.84
N GLU A 127 18.77 -0.91 -22.69
CA GLU A 127 19.14 -1.80 -21.60
C GLU A 127 18.89 -3.28 -21.99
N SER A 128 19.90 -4.13 -21.78
CA SER A 128 19.74 -5.57 -22.02
C SER A 128 18.68 -6.19 -21.10
N ALA A 129 17.95 -7.19 -21.60
CA ALA A 129 16.92 -7.87 -20.82
C ALA A 129 17.46 -8.52 -19.54
N ALA A 130 18.68 -9.06 -19.60
CA ALA A 130 19.35 -9.67 -18.45
C ALA A 130 19.70 -8.64 -17.37
N HIS A 131 20.25 -7.50 -17.78
CA HIS A 131 20.56 -6.40 -16.87
C HIS A 131 19.29 -5.85 -16.21
N LYS A 132 18.27 -5.56 -17.01
CA LYS A 132 16.96 -5.09 -16.53
C LYS A 132 16.35 -6.01 -15.49
N LYS A 133 16.36 -7.32 -15.75
CA LYS A 133 15.83 -8.32 -14.82
C LYS A 133 16.60 -8.30 -13.49
N SER A 134 17.94 -8.32 -13.55
CA SER A 134 18.79 -8.30 -12.36
C SER A 134 18.61 -7.02 -11.54
N ARG A 135 18.66 -5.87 -12.21
CA ARG A 135 18.48 -4.54 -11.63
C ARG A 135 17.15 -4.38 -10.93
N LEU A 136 16.05 -4.72 -11.61
CA LEU A 136 14.71 -4.59 -11.02
C LEU A 136 14.55 -5.53 -9.82
N ALA A 137 15.08 -6.75 -9.88
CA ALA A 137 15.07 -7.66 -8.74
C ALA A 137 15.88 -7.11 -7.55
N ALA A 138 17.06 -6.54 -7.79
CA ALA A 138 17.88 -5.91 -6.76
C ALA A 138 17.20 -4.68 -6.13
N ALA A 139 16.62 -3.81 -6.96
CA ALA A 139 15.86 -2.65 -6.48
C ALA A 139 14.62 -3.05 -5.68
N GLN A 140 13.89 -4.08 -6.13
CA GLN A 140 12.74 -4.64 -5.40
C GLN A 140 13.16 -5.22 -4.04
N LYS A 141 14.26 -5.99 -4.00
CA LYS A 141 14.83 -6.50 -2.74
C LYS A 141 15.22 -5.36 -1.78
N ALA A 142 15.62 -4.21 -2.31
CA ALA A 142 15.94 -3.01 -1.54
C ALA A 142 14.71 -2.15 -1.16
N GLY A 143 13.49 -2.58 -1.52
CA GLY A 143 12.22 -1.97 -1.11
C GLY A 143 11.48 -1.20 -2.19
N MET A 144 11.92 -1.25 -3.45
CA MET A 144 11.19 -0.65 -4.57
C MET A 144 9.91 -1.43 -4.87
N ILE A 145 8.79 -0.72 -4.93
CA ILE A 145 7.54 -1.27 -5.48
C ILE A 145 7.43 -0.80 -6.92
N HIS A 146 7.74 -1.70 -7.86
CA HIS A 146 7.67 -1.43 -9.29
C HIS A 146 6.22 -1.30 -9.77
N SER A 147 5.97 -0.58 -10.87
CA SER A 147 4.62 -0.39 -11.44
C SER A 147 3.90 -1.70 -11.82
N SER A 148 4.65 -2.77 -12.04
CA SER A 148 4.11 -4.11 -12.31
C SER A 148 3.68 -4.88 -11.05
N MET A 149 4.08 -4.42 -9.86
CA MET A 149 3.74 -5.03 -8.56
C MET A 149 2.36 -4.53 -8.11
N VAL A 150 1.34 -4.82 -8.91
CA VAL A 150 0.01 -4.21 -8.77
C VAL A 150 -0.69 -4.53 -7.45
N TYR A 151 -0.42 -5.70 -6.85
CA TYR A 151 -0.90 -6.02 -5.50
C TYR A 151 -0.26 -5.11 -4.43
N ASP A 152 1.06 -4.95 -4.46
CA ASP A 152 1.79 -4.10 -3.51
C ASP A 152 1.38 -2.62 -3.61
N ILE A 153 1.11 -2.15 -4.83
CA ILE A 153 0.55 -0.81 -5.04
C ILE A 153 -0.85 -0.72 -4.44
N ALA A 154 -1.73 -1.68 -4.75
CA ALA A 154 -3.09 -1.73 -4.21
C ALA A 154 -3.10 -1.80 -2.68
N GLU A 155 -2.19 -2.57 -2.10
CA GLU A 155 -1.97 -2.64 -0.66
C GLU A 155 -1.57 -1.28 -0.10
N ASN A 156 -0.58 -0.59 -0.69
CA ASN A 156 -0.19 0.76 -0.25
C ASN A 156 -1.34 1.78 -0.34
N CYS A 157 -2.20 1.69 -1.35
CA CYS A 157 -3.39 2.54 -1.46
C CYS A 157 -4.40 2.24 -0.34
N ASN A 158 -4.73 0.96 -0.12
CA ASN A 158 -5.56 0.55 1.01
C ASN A 158 -4.92 1.00 2.34
N ALA A 159 -3.58 1.01 2.40
CA ALA A 159 -2.88 1.20 3.64
C ALA A 159 -3.25 2.49 4.39
N CYS A 160 -3.58 3.52 3.62
CA CYS A 160 -4.04 4.82 4.10
C CYS A 160 -5.56 4.97 3.96
N HIS A 161 -6.13 4.58 2.82
CA HIS A 161 -7.56 4.81 2.53
C HIS A 161 -8.50 3.93 3.36
N THR A 162 -8.00 2.84 3.95
CA THR A 162 -8.75 1.98 4.86
C THR A 162 -8.15 1.97 6.27
N MET A 163 -7.12 2.79 6.52
CA MET A 163 -6.41 2.94 7.80
C MET A 163 -5.60 1.70 8.26
N GLN A 164 -5.08 0.88 7.33
CA GLN A 164 -4.33 -0.35 7.67
C GLN A 164 -3.03 -0.14 8.41
N LYS A 165 -2.36 0.98 8.17
CA LYS A 165 -1.12 1.31 8.87
C LYS A 165 -1.36 1.90 10.26
N ILE A 166 -2.62 2.05 10.68
CA ILE A 166 -3.00 2.56 11.99
C ILE A 166 -3.48 1.38 12.83
N ASP A 167 -2.96 1.27 14.05
CA ASP A 167 -3.47 0.32 15.03
C ASP A 167 -5.01 0.44 15.17
N PRO A 168 -5.78 -0.66 15.20
CA PRO A 168 -7.24 -0.59 15.21
C PRO A 168 -7.85 0.20 16.37
N ALA A 169 -7.25 0.16 17.57
CA ALA A 169 -7.72 0.94 18.70
C ALA A 169 -7.44 2.44 18.48
N MET A 170 -6.26 2.78 17.96
CA MET A 170 -5.96 4.15 17.55
C MET A 170 -6.88 4.63 16.43
N ALA A 171 -7.16 3.79 15.43
CA ALA A 171 -8.09 4.11 14.34
C ALA A 171 -9.50 4.42 14.90
N GLY A 172 -9.97 3.61 15.85
CA GLY A 172 -11.21 3.86 16.60
C GLY A 172 -11.23 5.23 17.27
N LYS A 173 -10.18 5.59 18.03
CA LYS A 173 -10.05 6.91 18.67
C LYS A 173 -10.13 8.06 17.67
N LEU A 174 -9.44 7.94 16.53
CA LEU A 174 -9.48 8.96 15.48
C LEU A 174 -10.88 9.09 14.86
N ILE A 175 -11.54 7.96 14.60
CA ILE A 175 -12.90 7.89 14.06
C ILE A 175 -13.90 8.57 15.01
N ASP A 176 -13.82 8.28 16.31
CA ASP A 176 -14.70 8.89 17.32
C ASP A 176 -14.45 10.40 17.45
N ALA A 177 -13.21 10.85 17.22
CA ALA A 177 -12.85 12.26 17.10
C ALA A 177 -13.26 12.91 15.77
N GLY A 178 -13.96 12.18 14.90
CA GLY A 178 -14.51 12.68 13.64
C GLY A 178 -13.59 12.51 12.42
N HIS A 179 -12.58 11.64 12.48
CA HIS A 179 -11.83 11.25 11.29
C HIS A 179 -12.75 10.51 10.31
N PRO A 180 -12.76 10.89 9.01
CA PRO A 180 -13.63 10.24 8.04
C PRO A 180 -13.24 8.77 7.84
N ILE A 181 -14.23 7.89 7.69
CA ILE A 181 -14.03 6.53 7.22
C ILE A 181 -14.33 6.51 5.73
N ASN A 182 -13.34 6.18 4.90
CA ASN A 182 -13.55 6.04 3.46
C ASN A 182 -14.06 4.63 3.12
N GLY A 183 -15.27 4.31 3.61
CA GLY A 183 -15.93 3.02 3.37
C GLY A 183 -16.10 2.71 1.88
N SER A 184 -16.25 3.75 1.06
CA SER A 184 -16.42 3.67 -0.40
C SER A 184 -15.12 3.77 -1.20
N TYR A 185 -13.96 3.65 -0.56
CA TYR A 185 -12.69 3.56 -1.29
C TYR A 185 -12.70 2.34 -2.21
N GLU A 186 -12.50 2.57 -3.50
CA GLU A 186 -12.37 1.54 -4.53
C GLU A 186 -11.16 1.89 -5.42
N LEU A 187 -10.30 0.90 -5.68
CA LEU A 187 -8.99 1.13 -6.29
C LEU A 187 -9.09 1.71 -7.71
N VAL A 188 -9.99 1.22 -8.57
CA VAL A 188 -10.16 1.72 -9.94
C VAL A 188 -10.62 3.18 -9.93
N LYS A 189 -11.63 3.50 -9.11
CA LYS A 189 -12.20 4.85 -9.00
C LYS A 189 -11.15 5.91 -8.67
N TYR A 190 -10.25 5.61 -7.74
CA TYR A 190 -9.19 6.54 -7.33
C TYR A 190 -7.97 6.48 -8.26
N SER A 191 -7.54 5.29 -8.68
CA SER A 191 -6.37 5.13 -9.54
C SER A 191 -6.57 5.72 -10.93
N GLN A 192 -7.78 5.62 -11.50
CA GLN A 192 -8.05 6.13 -12.85
C GLN A 192 -8.43 7.61 -12.88
N GLY A 193 -9.00 8.13 -11.78
CA GLY A 193 -9.44 9.52 -11.68
C GLY A 193 -8.37 10.47 -11.17
N GLN A 194 -7.70 10.11 -10.07
CA GLN A 194 -6.81 11.04 -9.38
C GLN A 194 -5.34 10.81 -9.70
N VAL A 195 -4.89 9.56 -9.78
CA VAL A 195 -3.46 9.24 -9.84
C VAL A 195 -3.09 8.40 -11.04
N ARG A 196 -3.82 8.51 -12.16
CA ARG A 196 -3.49 7.76 -13.38
C ARG A 196 -2.20 8.33 -13.97
N HIS A 197 -1.11 7.56 -13.97
CA HIS A 197 0.18 7.95 -14.53
C HIS A 197 0.80 6.78 -15.32
N ARG A 198 0.05 6.25 -16.30
CA ARG A 198 0.45 5.08 -17.10
C ARG A 198 1.33 5.48 -18.28
N PHE A 199 2.59 5.83 -18.02
CA PHE A 199 3.60 6.21 -19.02
C PHE A 199 4.60 5.08 -19.24
N TYR A 200 4.19 4.01 -19.90
CA TYR A 200 5.05 2.82 -20.11
C TYR A 200 4.92 2.26 -21.53
N PRO A 201 5.86 1.42 -21.98
CA PRO A 201 5.82 0.84 -23.32
C PRO A 201 4.45 0.19 -23.64
N PRO A 202 3.97 0.30 -24.90
CA PRO A 202 4.67 0.87 -26.05
C PRO A 202 4.64 2.41 -26.12
N ASN A 203 3.87 3.09 -25.26
CA ASN A 203 3.73 4.54 -25.32
C ASN A 203 4.08 5.23 -23.98
N ILE A 204 5.35 5.60 -23.84
CA ILE A 204 5.88 6.27 -22.65
C ILE A 204 5.57 7.77 -22.57
N THR A 205 5.00 8.36 -23.62
CA THR A 205 4.67 9.81 -23.66
C THR A 205 3.19 10.08 -23.39
N LYS A 206 2.34 9.06 -23.45
CA LYS A 206 0.90 9.19 -23.17
C LYS A 206 0.56 8.60 -21.82
N ASN A 207 -0.28 9.31 -21.08
CA ASN A 207 -0.93 8.77 -19.89
C ASN A 207 -2.08 7.84 -20.31
N GLN A 208 -1.77 6.56 -20.48
CA GLN A 208 -2.68 5.60 -21.13
C GLN A 208 -3.93 5.33 -20.28
N LYS A 209 -5.08 5.12 -20.94
CA LYS A 209 -6.33 4.69 -20.29
C LYS A 209 -6.32 3.17 -20.16
N MET A 210 -6.90 2.63 -19.09
CA MET A 210 -7.14 1.20 -18.99
C MET A 210 -8.33 0.79 -19.86
N ASN A 211 -8.21 -0.32 -20.59
CA ASN A 211 -9.35 -0.95 -21.25
C ASN A 211 -10.20 -1.74 -20.24
N LYS A 212 -11.37 -2.26 -20.66
CA LYS A 212 -12.30 -2.98 -19.76
C LYS A 212 -11.65 -4.20 -19.08
N ALA A 213 -10.83 -4.97 -19.81
CA ALA A 213 -10.12 -6.10 -19.26
C ALA A 213 -9.12 -5.66 -18.18
N GLU A 214 -8.31 -4.63 -18.44
CA GLU A 214 -7.38 -4.05 -17.47
C GLU A 214 -8.09 -3.52 -16.22
N LEU A 215 -9.21 -2.81 -16.40
CA LEU A 215 -10.04 -2.32 -15.31
C LEU A 215 -10.59 -3.47 -14.46
N SER A 216 -11.06 -4.56 -15.08
CA SER A 216 -11.55 -5.74 -14.35
C SER A 216 -10.47 -6.38 -13.46
N ARG A 217 -9.23 -6.43 -13.93
CA ARG A 217 -8.09 -6.97 -13.16
C ARG A 217 -7.69 -6.03 -12.03
N MET A 218 -7.65 -4.72 -12.28
CA MET A 218 -7.34 -3.72 -11.25
C MET A 218 -8.41 -3.69 -10.16
N PHE A 219 -9.68 -3.78 -10.53
CA PHE A 219 -10.81 -3.88 -9.61
C PHE A 219 -10.68 -5.08 -8.66
N LEU A 220 -10.47 -6.27 -9.21
CA LEU A 220 -10.26 -7.49 -8.43
C LEU A 220 -8.99 -7.43 -7.57
N THR A 221 -7.92 -6.77 -8.04
CA THR A 221 -6.70 -6.54 -7.26
C THR A 221 -6.99 -5.68 -6.03
N GLY A 222 -7.77 -4.61 -6.18
CA GLY A 222 -8.20 -3.75 -5.07
C GLY A 222 -9.02 -4.50 -4.03
N HIS A 223 -9.97 -5.34 -4.49
CA HIS A 223 -10.78 -6.19 -3.61
C HIS A 223 -9.95 -7.28 -2.92
N ALA A 224 -8.94 -7.85 -3.57
CA ALA A 224 -8.05 -8.83 -2.95
C ALA A 224 -7.27 -8.22 -1.79
N ALA A 225 -6.64 -7.06 -1.99
CA ALA A 225 -5.95 -6.33 -0.92
C ALA A 225 -6.93 -5.91 0.20
N GLY A 226 -8.11 -5.41 -0.17
CA GLY A 226 -9.16 -5.01 0.77
C GLY A 226 -9.67 -6.18 1.62
N LEU A 227 -9.80 -7.38 1.06
CA LEU A 227 -10.26 -8.57 1.78
C LEU A 227 -9.25 -9.00 2.85
N VAL A 228 -7.97 -9.13 2.47
CA VAL A 228 -6.90 -9.50 3.41
C VAL A 228 -6.88 -8.53 4.59
N TYR A 229 -6.90 -7.25 4.28
CA TYR A 229 -6.83 -6.22 5.29
C TYR A 229 -8.07 -6.20 6.21
N ALA A 230 -9.27 -6.11 5.62
CA ALA A 230 -10.49 -6.00 6.40
C ALA A 230 -10.72 -7.23 7.28
N THR A 231 -10.40 -8.44 6.78
CA THR A 231 -10.43 -9.66 7.60
C THR A 231 -9.41 -9.61 8.75
N LYS A 232 -8.23 -9.03 8.57
CA LYS A 232 -7.24 -8.85 9.65
C LYS A 232 -7.77 -7.90 10.72
N VAL A 233 -8.33 -6.76 10.34
CA VAL A 233 -8.84 -5.75 11.29
C VAL A 233 -10.02 -6.25 12.10
N LEU A 234 -10.94 -7.00 11.47
CA LEU A 234 -12.12 -7.52 12.16
C LEU A 234 -11.79 -8.48 13.32
N LYS A 235 -10.56 -8.98 13.40
CA LYS A 235 -10.10 -9.81 14.53
C LYS A 235 -9.81 -9.01 15.79
N SER A 236 -9.58 -7.70 15.69
CA SER A 236 -9.10 -6.89 16.82
C SER A 236 -9.71 -5.48 16.91
N ALA A 237 -10.57 -5.07 15.97
CA ALA A 237 -11.23 -3.77 16.03
C ALA A 237 -12.46 -3.78 16.94
N ASP A 238 -12.48 -2.88 17.93
CA ASP A 238 -13.63 -2.74 18.83
C ASP A 238 -14.62 -1.65 18.42
N ASN A 239 -14.13 -0.60 17.76
CA ASN A 239 -14.96 0.52 17.33
C ASN A 239 -16.04 0.08 16.34
N ALA A 240 -17.31 0.34 16.67
CA ALA A 240 -18.47 -0.14 15.91
C ALA A 240 -18.50 0.39 14.47
N LYS A 241 -18.22 1.69 14.27
CA LYS A 241 -18.20 2.29 12.92
C LYS A 241 -17.11 1.69 12.06
N TYR A 242 -15.95 1.44 12.66
CA TYR A 242 -14.84 0.83 11.95
C TYR A 242 -15.11 -0.62 11.56
N LYS A 243 -15.66 -1.41 12.50
CA LYS A 243 -16.12 -2.79 12.23
C LYS A 243 -17.13 -2.84 11.10
N ALA A 244 -18.17 -2.01 11.14
CA ALA A 244 -19.19 -1.97 10.10
C ALA A 244 -18.58 -1.68 8.71
N ALA A 245 -17.66 -0.73 8.63
CA ALA A 245 -16.98 -0.42 7.37
C ALA A 245 -16.10 -1.59 6.86
N MET A 246 -15.43 -2.31 7.76
CA MET A 246 -14.63 -3.48 7.39
C MET A 246 -15.50 -4.70 7.03
N GLN A 247 -16.64 -4.89 7.68
CA GLN A 247 -17.61 -5.93 7.33
C GLN A 247 -18.16 -5.71 5.92
N GLN A 248 -18.57 -4.48 5.60
CA GLN A 248 -19.00 -4.13 4.24
C GLN A 248 -17.89 -4.40 3.21
N ARG A 249 -16.65 -4.01 3.53
CA ARG A 249 -15.48 -4.27 2.67
C ARG A 249 -15.29 -5.77 2.40
N VAL A 250 -15.40 -6.61 3.42
CA VAL A 250 -15.30 -8.07 3.30
C VAL A 250 -16.43 -8.60 2.41
N ALA A 251 -17.67 -8.13 2.60
CA ALA A 251 -18.81 -8.54 1.79
C ALA A 251 -18.63 -8.18 0.31
N ASP A 252 -18.25 -6.93 0.02
CA ASP A 252 -18.02 -6.45 -1.34
C ASP A 252 -16.87 -7.22 -2.02
N ALA A 253 -15.78 -7.45 -1.30
CA ALA A 253 -14.65 -8.20 -1.83
C ALA A 253 -14.99 -9.66 -2.09
N LYS A 254 -15.73 -10.33 -1.18
CA LYS A 254 -16.19 -11.70 -1.39
C LYS A 254 -17.11 -11.80 -2.61
N LYS A 255 -18.01 -10.83 -2.81
CA LYS A 255 -18.88 -10.76 -3.99
C LYS A 255 -18.06 -10.61 -5.28
N ALA A 256 -17.15 -9.65 -5.34
CA ALA A 256 -16.34 -9.39 -6.52
C ALA A 256 -15.41 -10.57 -6.87
N ILE A 257 -14.65 -11.07 -5.90
CA ILE A 257 -13.72 -12.20 -6.09
C ILE A 257 -14.49 -13.48 -6.41
N GLY A 258 -15.65 -13.69 -5.77
CA GLY A 258 -16.53 -14.83 -6.04
C GLY A 258 -17.04 -14.86 -7.49
N ALA A 259 -17.40 -13.71 -8.05
CA ALA A 259 -17.82 -13.60 -9.45
C ALA A 259 -16.74 -14.06 -10.45
N ALA A 260 -15.45 -13.93 -10.10
CA ALA A 260 -14.33 -14.36 -10.92
C ALA A 260 -13.91 -15.83 -10.70
N LYS A 261 -14.51 -16.55 -9.73
CA LYS A 261 -14.06 -17.88 -9.30
C LYS A 261 -14.04 -18.92 -10.44
N GLY A 262 -15.02 -18.87 -11.35
CA GLY A 262 -15.08 -19.79 -12.50
C GLY A 262 -13.91 -19.63 -13.48
N SER A 263 -13.38 -18.41 -13.62
CA SER A 263 -12.27 -18.11 -14.54
C SER A 263 -10.89 -18.05 -13.85
N VAL A 264 -10.88 -17.96 -12.52
CA VAL A 264 -9.68 -17.79 -11.69
C VAL A 264 -9.78 -18.71 -10.46
N PRO A 265 -9.35 -19.99 -10.57
CA PRO A 265 -9.45 -20.96 -9.47
C PRO A 265 -8.81 -20.50 -8.16
N ALA A 266 -7.72 -19.72 -8.23
CA ALA A 266 -7.05 -19.13 -7.07
C ALA A 266 -7.96 -18.25 -6.19
N ALA A 267 -9.11 -17.77 -6.72
CA ALA A 267 -10.13 -17.08 -5.96
C ALA A 267 -10.64 -17.93 -4.77
N GLY A 268 -10.78 -19.25 -4.94
CA GLY A 268 -11.25 -20.14 -3.88
C GLY A 268 -10.32 -20.12 -2.65
N ALA A 269 -9.01 -20.24 -2.88
CA ALA A 269 -8.02 -20.20 -1.80
C ALA A 269 -8.00 -18.85 -1.07
N LEU A 270 -8.12 -17.74 -1.82
CA LEU A 270 -8.17 -16.40 -1.24
C LEU A 270 -9.45 -16.18 -0.41
N LEU A 271 -10.61 -16.62 -0.90
CA LEU A 271 -11.88 -16.49 -0.20
C LEU A 271 -11.92 -17.29 1.11
N SER A 272 -11.35 -18.49 1.11
CA SER A 272 -11.29 -19.36 2.29
C SER A 272 -10.20 -18.93 3.28
N SER A 273 -9.08 -18.41 2.78
CA SER A 273 -7.96 -17.95 3.62
C SER A 273 -7.39 -16.63 3.10
N PRO A 274 -7.92 -15.48 3.58
CA PRO A 274 -7.49 -14.13 3.20
C PRO A 274 -6.09 -13.76 3.69
N THR A 275 -5.06 -14.31 3.06
CA THR A 275 -3.66 -14.00 3.33
C THR A 275 -3.03 -13.22 2.17
N GLU A 276 -2.00 -12.43 2.46
CA GLU A 276 -1.23 -11.74 1.41
C GLU A 276 -0.67 -12.72 0.37
N SER A 277 -0.22 -13.91 0.80
CA SER A 277 0.26 -14.96 -0.10
C SER A 277 -0.83 -15.42 -1.08
N ASN A 278 -2.04 -15.72 -0.59
CA ASN A 278 -3.15 -16.10 -1.45
C ASN A 278 -3.63 -14.95 -2.33
N ALA A 279 -3.58 -13.70 -1.85
CA ALA A 279 -3.96 -12.54 -2.63
C ALA A 279 -2.97 -12.27 -3.77
N ARG A 280 -1.66 -12.41 -3.53
CA ARG A 280 -0.62 -12.34 -4.57
C ARG A 280 -0.79 -13.43 -5.62
N LYS A 281 -1.06 -14.67 -5.21
CA LYS A 281 -1.36 -15.79 -6.13
C LYS A 281 -2.60 -15.50 -6.98
N PHE A 282 -3.67 -15.00 -6.37
CA PHE A 282 -4.88 -14.61 -7.07
C PHE A 282 -4.60 -13.50 -8.09
N VAL A 283 -3.93 -12.42 -7.68
CA VAL A 283 -3.58 -11.29 -8.56
C VAL A 283 -2.68 -11.71 -9.72
N ALA A 284 -1.68 -12.57 -9.48
CA ALA A 284 -0.85 -13.14 -10.54
C ALA A 284 -1.71 -13.93 -11.54
N ALA A 285 -2.68 -14.71 -11.05
CA ALA A 285 -3.60 -15.48 -11.90
C ALA A 285 -4.59 -14.61 -12.70
N LEU A 286 -4.70 -13.30 -12.42
CA LEU A 286 -5.50 -12.37 -13.24
C LEU A 286 -4.80 -12.00 -14.55
N GLN A 287 -3.48 -12.13 -14.63
CA GLN A 287 -2.70 -11.64 -15.77
C GLN A 287 -3.20 -12.23 -17.09
N GLY A 288 -3.38 -11.37 -18.10
CA GLY A 288 -3.85 -11.75 -19.42
C GLY A 288 -5.35 -12.08 -19.52
N LYS A 289 -6.10 -12.16 -18.42
CA LYS A 289 -7.53 -12.48 -18.45
C LYS A 289 -8.40 -11.25 -18.69
N ASP A 290 -9.45 -11.41 -19.48
CA ASP A 290 -10.57 -10.48 -19.53
C ASP A 290 -11.67 -10.99 -18.59
N LEU A 291 -11.92 -10.25 -17.51
CA LEU A 291 -12.93 -10.56 -16.50
C LEU A 291 -14.06 -9.53 -16.53
N SER A 292 -14.13 -8.70 -17.57
CA SER A 292 -15.15 -7.67 -17.72
C SER A 292 -16.56 -8.26 -17.83
N GLY A 293 -16.73 -9.47 -18.36
CA GLY A 293 -18.00 -10.20 -18.30
C GLY A 293 -18.43 -10.57 -16.87
N ALA A 294 -17.47 -10.89 -16.00
CA ALA A 294 -17.75 -11.33 -14.62
C ALA A 294 -17.99 -10.16 -13.65
N VAL A 295 -17.23 -9.07 -13.78
CA VAL A 295 -17.26 -7.95 -12.83
C VAL A 295 -17.58 -6.59 -13.46
N GLY A 296 -17.86 -6.53 -14.77
CA GLY A 296 -18.08 -5.27 -15.48
C GLY A 296 -19.23 -4.44 -14.91
N GLY A 297 -20.32 -5.09 -14.48
CA GLY A 297 -21.44 -4.43 -13.80
C GLY A 297 -21.12 -3.90 -12.40
N MET A 298 -19.97 -4.26 -11.82
CA MET A 298 -19.48 -3.77 -10.53
C MET A 298 -18.41 -2.69 -10.67
N LEU A 299 -17.89 -2.46 -11.89
CA LEU A 299 -16.89 -1.43 -12.13
C LEU A 299 -17.49 -0.04 -11.90
N PRO A 300 -16.71 0.92 -11.35
CA PRO A 300 -17.16 2.29 -11.21
C PRO A 300 -17.52 2.91 -12.57
N SER A 301 -18.68 3.57 -12.62
CA SER A 301 -19.14 4.34 -13.78
C SER A 301 -18.55 5.76 -13.88
N SER A 302 -17.93 6.24 -12.79
CA SER A 302 -17.25 7.53 -12.71
C SER A 302 -16.00 7.44 -11.85
N TYR A 303 -15.02 8.31 -12.14
CA TYR A 303 -13.76 8.39 -11.42
C TYR A 303 -13.69 9.65 -10.54
N LYS A 304 -12.79 9.64 -9.55
CA LYS A 304 -12.62 10.71 -8.56
C LYS A 304 -11.61 11.77 -8.92
#